data_AF-A0A645FIA4-F1
#
_entry.id   AF-A0A645FIA4-F1
#
_cell.length_a   1.000
_cell.length_b   1.000
_cell.length_c   1.000
_cell.angle_alpha   90.00
_cell.angle_beta   90.00
_cell.angle_gamma   90.00
#
_symmetry.space_group_name_H-M   'P 1'
#
loop_
_entity.id
_entity.type
_entity.pdbx_description
1 polymer ?
#
loop_
_entity_poly.entity_id
_entity_poly.type
_entity_poly.pdbx_seq_one_letter_code
_entity_poly.pdbx_strand_id
1 'polypeptide(L)'
;MYSVFDLYIKSYIEKNKKVVLWGTGIISQNLLEKSSNLKKLISTVIDSNSDRQELNFFNFRIKSPISLKQSEVDIIIVASIAFVDDIIYDIINNYRIKATIISCKGIIQSNL
;
A
#
# COMPACT_ATOMS: atom_id res chain seq x y z
N MET A 1 -9.66 14.75 12.77
CA MET A 1 -9.22 15.79 11.82
C MET A 1 -7.81 15.42 11.35
N TYR A 2 -7.67 14.79 10.19
CA TYR A 2 -6.35 14.51 9.57
C TYR A 2 -6.20 15.36 8.30
N SER A 3 -6.31 16.69 8.45
CA SER A 3 -6.44 17.63 7.33
C SER A 3 -5.34 17.45 6.28
N VAL A 4 -4.08 17.25 6.69
CA VAL A 4 -2.95 17.10 5.76
C VAL A 4 -2.94 15.75 5.05
N PHE A 5 -3.16 14.64 5.77
CA PHE A 5 -3.18 13.32 5.14
C PHE A 5 -4.34 13.20 4.15
N ASP A 6 -5.53 13.67 4.52
CA ASP A 6 -6.68 13.69 3.63
C ASP A 6 -6.46 14.59 2.40
N LEU A 7 -5.71 15.69 2.52
CA LEU A 7 -5.30 16.52 1.38
C LEU A 7 -4.38 15.75 0.42
N TYR A 8 -3.40 14.98 0.93
CA TYR A 8 -2.56 14.13 0.08
C TYR A 8 -3.39 13.06 -0.63
N ILE A 9 -4.29 12.38 0.09
CA ILE A 9 -5.19 11.37 -0.49
C ILE A 9 -6.05 12.00 -1.59
N LYS A 10 -6.65 13.17 -1.36
CA LYS A 10 -7.42 13.89 -2.38
C LYS A 10 -6.58 14.22 -3.61
N SER A 11 -5.36 14.74 -3.43
CA SER A 11 -4.46 15.03 -4.56
C SER A 11 -4.10 13.77 -5.35
N TYR A 12 -3.90 12.63 -4.68
CA TYR A 12 -3.64 11.36 -5.35
C TYR A 12 -4.84 10.84 -6.13
N ILE A 13 -6.06 11.01 -5.59
CA ILE A 13 -7.30 10.71 -6.32
C ILE A 13 -7.41 11.58 -7.58
N GLU A 14 -7.22 12.89 -7.46
CA GLU A 14 -7.31 13.85 -8.58
C GLU A 14 -6.27 13.57 -9.68
N LYS A 15 -5.08 13.10 -9.28
CA LYS A 15 -4.01 12.68 -10.20
C LYS A 15 -4.17 11.25 -10.73
N ASN A 16 -5.28 10.59 -10.41
CA ASN A 16 -5.58 9.21 -10.79
C ASN A 16 -4.43 8.23 -10.45
N LYS A 17 -3.81 8.41 -9.28
CA LYS A 17 -2.69 7.57 -8.84
C LYS A 17 -3.16 6.17 -8.49
N LYS A 18 -2.46 5.16 -8.99
CA LYS A 18 -2.68 3.75 -8.62
C LYS A 18 -1.99 3.49 -7.29
N VAL A 19 -2.78 3.45 -6.22
CA VAL A 19 -2.30 3.25 -4.85
C VAL A 19 -2.60 1.85 -4.37
N VAL A 20 -1.61 1.17 -3.81
CA VAL A 20 -1.78 -0.15 -3.21
C VAL A 20 -1.45 -0.10 -1.72
N LEU A 21 -2.14 -0.92 -0.93
CA LEU A 21 -1.86 -1.09 0.48
C LEU A 21 -1.10 -2.40 0.68
N TRP A 22 0.04 -2.35 1.36
CA TRP A 22 0.83 -3.53 1.71
C TRP A 22 0.66 -3.89 3.19
N GLY A 23 0.13 -5.08 3.42
CA GLY A 23 -0.17 -5.67 4.71
C GLY A 23 -1.66 -5.68 5.02
N THR A 24 -2.10 -6.71 5.73
CA THR A 24 -3.49 -6.91 6.18
C THR A 24 -3.61 -6.93 7.71
N GLY A 25 -2.62 -6.37 8.41
CA GLY A 25 -2.58 -6.31 9.87
C GLY A 25 -3.49 -5.24 10.47
N ILE A 26 -3.43 -5.12 11.80
CA ILE A 26 -4.24 -4.16 12.57
C ILE A 26 -4.01 -2.70 12.16
N ILE A 27 -2.81 -2.34 11.70
CA ILE A 27 -2.50 -0.99 11.21
C ILE A 27 -3.28 -0.71 9.91
N SER A 28 -3.30 -1.66 8.98
CA SER A 28 -4.11 -1.58 7.75
C SER A 28 -5.60 -1.46 8.05
N GLN A 29 -6.10 -2.26 9.00
CA GLN A 29 -7.51 -2.20 9.42
C GLN A 29 -7.85 -0.80 9.95
N ASN A 30 -7.06 -0.31 10.91
CA ASN A 30 -7.25 1.01 11.49
C ASN A 30 -7.19 2.15 10.46
N LEU A 31 -6.28 2.07 9.47
CA LEU A 31 -6.16 3.06 8.40
C LEU A 31 -7.43 3.11 7.54
N LEU A 32 -7.94 1.96 7.14
CA LEU A 32 -9.11 1.86 6.27
C LEU A 32 -10.42 2.22 6.98
N GLU A 33 -10.56 1.89 8.26
CA GLU A 33 -11.74 2.24 9.05
C GLU A 33 -11.82 3.75 9.31
N LYS A 34 -10.67 4.42 9.47
CA LYS A 34 -10.61 5.85 9.79
C LYS A 34 -10.66 6.75 8.56
N SER A 35 -10.41 6.25 7.35
CA SER A 35 -10.40 7.06 6.12
C SER A 35 -11.13 6.38 4.97
N SER A 36 -12.38 6.81 4.74
CA SER A 36 -13.19 6.36 3.60
C SER A 36 -12.60 6.79 2.26
N ASN A 37 -11.92 7.93 2.19
CA ASN A 37 -11.23 8.39 0.99
C ASN A 37 -10.03 7.50 0.66
N LEU A 38 -9.23 7.13 1.66
CA LEU A 38 -8.13 6.19 1.47
C LEU A 38 -8.66 4.85 0.97
N LYS A 39 -9.76 4.35 1.58
CA LYS A 39 -10.41 3.12 1.14
C LYS A 39 -10.91 3.18 -0.31
N LYS A 40 -11.35 4.34 -0.80
CA LYS A 40 -11.72 4.53 -2.22
C LYS A 40 -10.51 4.62 -3.16
N LEU A 41 -9.40 5.18 -2.67
CA LEU A 41 -8.17 5.37 -3.44
C LEU A 41 -7.38 4.07 -3.63
N ILE A 42 -7.38 3.19 -2.63
CA ILE A 42 -6.66 1.91 -2.69
C ILE A 42 -7.28 1.03 -3.78
N SER A 43 -6.48 0.66 -4.77
CA SER A 43 -6.89 -0.21 -5.87
C SER A 43 -6.77 -1.70 -5.52
N THR A 44 -5.79 -2.06 -4.68
CA THR A 44 -5.58 -3.44 -4.25
C THR A 44 -4.83 -3.53 -2.93
N VAL A 45 -4.93 -4.67 -2.27
CA VAL A 45 -4.23 -5.00 -1.02
C VAL A 45 -3.27 -6.14 -1.29
N ILE A 46 -2.04 -5.98 -0.83
CA ILE A 46 -0.92 -6.90 -1.04
C ILE A 46 -0.48 -7.48 0.30
N ASP A 47 -0.24 -8.78 0.37
CA ASP A 47 0.33 -9.41 1.57
C ASP A 47 1.29 -10.54 1.16
N SER A 48 2.48 -10.56 1.75
CA SER A 48 3.48 -11.60 1.48
C SER A 48 3.12 -12.93 2.15
N ASN A 49 2.23 -12.95 3.14
CA ASN A 49 1.75 -14.18 3.75
C ASN A 49 0.79 -14.91 2.78
N SER A 50 1.25 -16.06 2.26
CA SER A 50 0.48 -16.90 1.33
C SER A 50 -0.86 -17.36 1.89
N ASP A 51 -0.97 -17.57 3.20
CA ASP A 51 -2.19 -18.05 3.85
C ASP A 51 -3.30 -16.99 3.85
N ARG A 52 -2.94 -15.73 3.59
CA ARG A 52 -3.87 -14.61 3.50
C ARG A 52 -4.22 -14.25 2.07
N GLN A 53 -3.41 -14.66 1.10
CA GLN A 53 -3.65 -14.34 -0.31
C GLN A 53 -4.95 -14.98 -0.78
N GLU A 54 -5.59 -14.35 -1.76
CA GLU A 54 -6.90 -14.74 -2.32
C GLU A 54 -8.08 -14.64 -1.35
N LEU A 55 -7.85 -14.44 -0.04
CA LEU A 55 -8.88 -14.09 0.93
C LEU A 55 -9.32 -12.63 0.79
N ASN A 56 -10.44 -12.31 1.42
CA ASN A 56 -10.97 -10.95 1.44
C ASN A 56 -10.46 -10.18 2.67
N PHE A 57 -9.92 -8.99 2.42
CA PHE A 57 -9.67 -7.95 3.42
C PHE A 57 -10.62 -6.79 3.15
N PHE A 58 -11.68 -6.66 3.95
CA PHE A 58 -12.85 -5.85 3.60
C PHE A 58 -13.43 -6.27 2.23
N ASN A 59 -13.48 -5.35 1.27
CA ASN A 59 -13.96 -5.57 -0.10
C ASN A 59 -12.80 -5.76 -1.10
N PHE A 60 -11.58 -5.99 -0.61
CA PHE A 60 -10.39 -6.25 -1.43
C PHE A 60 -10.01 -7.72 -1.37
N ARG A 61 -9.82 -8.33 -2.54
CA ARG A 61 -9.13 -9.63 -2.62
C ARG A 61 -7.63 -9.39 -2.46
N ILE A 62 -7.02 -10.05 -1.48
CA ILE A 62 -5.60 -9.90 -1.16
C ILE A 62 -4.78 -10.57 -2.27
N LYS A 63 -3.78 -9.87 -2.81
CA LYS A 63 -2.90 -10.40 -3.85
C LYS A 63 -1.47 -10.61 -3.35
N SER A 64 -0.75 -11.49 -4.05
CA SER A 64 0.70 -11.66 -3.87
C SER A 64 1.47 -10.42 -4.32
N PRO A 65 2.60 -10.07 -3.66
CA PRO A 65 3.54 -9.04 -4.13
C PRO A 65 3.98 -9.18 -5.59
N ILE A 66 4.07 -10.42 -6.08
CA ILE A 66 4.48 -10.72 -7.46
C ILE A 66 3.52 -10.08 -8.48
N SER A 67 2.24 -9.93 -8.12
CA SER A 67 1.23 -9.31 -8.99
C SER A 67 1.53 -7.83 -9.32
N LEU A 68 2.33 -7.16 -8.48
CA LEU A 68 2.77 -5.78 -8.73
C LEU A 68 3.79 -5.67 -9.86
N LYS A 69 4.47 -6.76 -10.25
CA LYS A 69 5.40 -6.74 -11.40
C LYS A 69 4.67 -6.54 -12.73
N GLN A 70 3.41 -6.95 -12.80
CA GLN A 70 2.59 -6.90 -14.00
C GLN A 70 1.66 -5.68 -14.05
N SER A 71 1.67 -4.87 -12.98
CA SER A 71 0.76 -3.75 -12.81
C SER A 71 1.54 -2.47 -12.56
N GLU A 72 1.23 -1.39 -13.28
CA GLU A 72 1.73 -0.09 -12.90
C GLU A 72 1.17 0.30 -11.52
N VAL A 73 2.05 0.67 -10.61
CA VAL A 73 1.70 1.19 -9.29
C VAL A 73 2.48 2.47 -9.07
N ASP A 74 1.78 3.53 -8.70
CA ASP A 74 2.41 4.82 -8.40
C ASP A 74 2.88 4.89 -6.95
N ILE A 75 2.06 4.34 -6.03
CA ILE A 75 2.25 4.48 -4.59
C ILE A 75 1.98 3.15 -3.89
N ILE A 76 2.90 2.76 -3.01
CA ILE A 76 2.75 1.63 -2.08
C ILE A 76 2.71 2.18 -0.66
N ILE A 77 1.59 1.98 0.03
CA ILE A 77 1.46 2.30 1.45
C ILE A 77 1.81 1.05 2.26
N VAL A 78 2.92 1.07 2.99
CA VAL A 78 3.33 -0.04 3.87
C VAL A 78 2.72 0.17 5.25
N ALA A 79 1.69 -0.62 5.55
CA ALA A 79 0.95 -0.57 6.81
C ALA A 79 1.40 -1.68 7.77
N SER A 80 2.71 -1.71 8.03
CA SER A 80 3.37 -2.59 8.99
C SER A 80 4.45 -1.80 9.72
N ILE A 81 4.54 -1.96 11.04
CA ILE A 81 5.65 -1.39 11.83
C ILE A 81 6.75 -2.44 12.01
N ALA A 82 6.37 -3.67 12.35
CA ALA A 82 7.31 -4.74 12.69
C ALA A 82 8.18 -5.19 11.50
N PHE A 83 7.63 -5.15 10.28
CA PHE A 83 8.29 -5.68 9.07
C PHE A 83 8.60 -4.58 8.05
N VAL A 84 8.58 -3.31 8.45
CA VAL A 84 8.67 -2.18 7.50
C VAL A 84 9.97 -2.19 6.71
N ASP A 85 11.09 -2.48 7.37
CA ASP A 85 12.42 -2.44 6.74
C ASP A 85 12.56 -3.60 5.74
N ASP A 86 12.12 -4.81 6.10
CA ASP A 86 12.12 -5.98 5.22
C ASP A 86 11.20 -5.78 4.01
N ILE A 87 9.98 -5.25 4.22
CA ILE A 87 9.03 -4.99 3.14
C ILE A 87 9.61 -3.96 2.16
N ILE A 88 10.20 -2.87 2.65
CA ILE A 88 10.84 -1.86 1.79
C ILE A 88 12.00 -2.49 1.01
N TYR A 89 12.85 -3.27 1.67
CA TYR A 89 13.94 -3.99 1.03
C TYR A 89 13.42 -4.91 -0.09
N ASP A 90 12.37 -5.68 0.18
CA ASP A 90 11.76 -6.57 -0.80
C ASP A 90 11.18 -5.82 -1.99
N ILE A 91 10.44 -4.74 -1.75
CA ILE A 91 9.83 -3.90 -2.81
C ILE A 91 10.91 -3.42 -3.79
N ILE A 92 12.03 -2.90 -3.26
CA ILE A 92 13.10 -2.28 -4.05
C ILE A 92 13.97 -3.35 -4.70
N ASN A 93 14.46 -4.33 -3.94
CA ASN A 93 15.54 -5.21 -4.39
C ASN A 93 15.03 -6.51 -5.02
N ASN A 94 13.99 -7.11 -4.42
CA ASN A 94 13.50 -8.44 -4.81
C ASN A 94 12.40 -8.35 -5.87
N TYR A 95 11.45 -7.44 -5.66
CA TYR A 95 10.34 -7.22 -6.57
C TYR A 95 10.67 -6.17 -7.64
N ARG A 96 11.64 -5.28 -7.38
CA ARG A 96 12.04 -4.22 -8.30
C ARG A 96 10.83 -3.42 -8.80
N ILE A 97 10.03 -2.94 -7.85
CA ILE A 97 8.84 -2.13 -8.16
C ILE A 97 9.21 -0.65 -8.10
N LYS A 98 8.93 0.07 -9.19
CA LYS A 98 9.15 1.51 -9.31
C LYS A 98 7.90 2.25 -8.82
N ALA A 99 7.93 2.70 -7.56
CA ALA A 99 6.82 3.40 -6.93
C ALA A 99 7.33 4.34 -5.82
N THR A 100 6.46 5.26 -5.39
CA THR A 100 6.63 5.97 -4.12
C THR A 100 6.16 5.09 -2.98
N ILE A 101 7.03 4.82 -2.01
CA ILE A 101 6.71 4.03 -0.82
C ILE A 101 6.42 4.99 0.33
N ILE A 102 5.25 4.84 0.97
CA ILE A 102 4.85 5.60 2.16
C ILE A 102 4.76 4.62 3.32
N SER A 103 5.50 4.86 4.39
CA SER A 103 5.49 4.00 5.59
C SER A 103 5.66 4.82 6.88
N CYS A 104 5.72 4.13 8.02
CA CYS A 104 6.07 4.77 9.29
C CYS A 104 7.50 5.33 9.33
N LYS A 105 8.36 4.99 8.37
CA LYS A 105 9.72 5.52 8.21
C LYS A 105 9.78 6.78 7.34
N GLY A 106 8.65 7.19 6.73
CA GLY A 106 8.57 8.36 5.85
C GLY A 106 8.20 8.00 4.41
N ILE A 107 8.61 8.86 3.48
CA ILE A 107 8.34 8.73 2.05
C ILE A 107 9.66 8.40 1.33
N ILE A 108 9.68 7.31 0.57
CA ILE A 108 10.85 6.80 -0.15
C ILE A 108 10.50 6.69 -1.63
N GLN A 109 11.35 7.19 -2.52
CA GLN A 109 11.19 7.03 -3.96
C GLN A 109 12.05 5.86 -4.45
N SER A 110 11.40 4.80 -4.95
CA SER A 110 12.08 3.69 -5.62
C SER A 110 12.44 4.13 -7.05
N ASN A 111 13.68 4.59 -7.23
CA ASN A 111 14.23 4.99 -8.52
C ASN A 111 14.94 3.79 -9.15
N LEU A 112 14.16 2.90 -9.74
CA LEU A 112 14.66 1.83 -10.61
C LEU A 112 14.82 2.33 -12.05
#